data_AF-A0A1I2ZM99-F1
#
_entry.id   AF-A0A1I2ZM99-F1
#
_cell.length_a   1.000
_cell.length_b   1.000
_cell.length_c   1.000
_cell.angle_alpha   90.00
_cell.angle_beta   90.00
_cell.angle_gamma   90.00
#
_symmetry.space_group_name_H-M   'P 1'
#
loop_
_entity.id
_entity.type
_entity.pdbx_description
1 polymer ?
#
loop_
_entity_poly.entity_id
_entity_poly.type
_entity_poly.pdbx_seq_one_letter_code
_entity_poly.pdbx_strand_id
1 'polypeptide(L)'
;MYHGILTAAKNNYEDKKLELIGRFYGNIIFIDWLEPYFFHILLSTLNNLNYKQLCILAVIGLHEDFEKQLKSLEDLQGRDNWYETRLIQNELSNMIATGLLEPHNTALMTYVGHRHLNNCRLGLVGELLFKICELDVIDKEDLEDIVNKFI
;
A
#
# COMPACT_ATOMS: atom_id res chain seq x y z
N MET A 1 1.41 -6.80 -30.44
CA MET A 1 0.30 -7.38 -29.65
C MET A 1 0.44 -7.09 -28.16
N TYR A 2 1.64 -7.23 -27.55
CA TYR A 2 1.87 -6.91 -26.13
C TYR A 2 1.67 -5.43 -25.73
N HIS A 3 1.93 -4.48 -26.63
CA HIS A 3 1.78 -3.04 -26.33
C HIS A 3 0.33 -2.66 -25.98
N GLY A 4 -0.67 -3.24 -26.68
CA GLY A 4 -2.08 -2.96 -26.38
C GLY A 4 -2.53 -3.50 -25.02
N ILE A 5 -2.00 -4.65 -24.61
CA ILE A 5 -2.31 -5.28 -23.31
C ILE A 5 -1.67 -4.48 -22.17
N LEU A 6 -0.42 -4.04 -22.33
CA LEU A 6 0.27 -3.22 -21.33
C LEU A 6 -0.39 -1.85 -21.15
N THR A 7 -0.84 -1.23 -22.23
CA THR A 7 -1.56 0.05 -22.17
C THR A 7 -2.93 -0.10 -21.51
N ALA A 8 -3.67 -1.17 -21.82
CA ALA A 8 -4.96 -1.45 -21.18
C ALA A 8 -4.81 -1.72 -19.68
N ALA A 9 -3.81 -2.52 -19.27
CA ALA A 9 -3.53 -2.78 -17.86
C ALA A 9 -3.15 -1.49 -17.13
N LYS A 10 -2.28 -0.65 -17.71
CA LYS A 10 -1.92 0.65 -17.14
C LYS A 10 -3.15 1.54 -16.94
N ASN A 11 -4.01 1.65 -17.96
CA ASN A 11 -5.20 2.49 -17.87
C ASN A 11 -6.15 2.02 -16.77
N ASN A 12 -6.35 0.71 -16.61
CA ASN A 12 -7.17 0.15 -15.53
C ASN A 12 -6.64 0.55 -14.14
N TYR A 13 -5.33 0.47 -13.92
CA TYR A 13 -4.72 0.91 -12.65
C TYR A 13 -4.85 2.42 -12.40
N GLU A 14 -4.75 3.25 -13.44
CA GLU A 14 -4.96 4.70 -13.32
C GLU A 14 -6.42 5.04 -13.04
N ASP A 15 -7.37 4.32 -13.66
CA ASP A 15 -8.80 4.50 -13.42
C ASP A 15 -9.18 4.17 -11.97
N LYS A 16 -8.67 3.06 -11.42
CA LYS A 16 -8.88 2.70 -10.02
C LYS A 16 -8.25 3.72 -9.05
N LYS A 17 -7.05 4.24 -9.37
CA LYS A 17 -6.44 5.33 -8.59
C LYS A 17 -7.27 6.62 -8.64
N LEU A 18 -7.84 6.96 -9.79
CA LEU A 18 -8.69 8.15 -9.95
C LEU A 18 -9.91 8.10 -9.04
N GLU A 19 -10.52 6.92 -8.84
CA GLU A 19 -11.62 6.76 -7.89
C GLU A 19 -11.19 7.13 -6.46
N LEU A 20 -10.02 6.64 -6.02
CA LEU A 20 -9.47 6.93 -4.69
C LEU A 20 -9.12 8.42 -4.52
N ILE A 21 -8.64 9.07 -5.58
CA ILE A 21 -8.45 10.53 -5.59
C ILE A 21 -9.79 11.25 -5.47
N GLY A 22 -10.83 10.78 -6.16
CA GLY A 22 -12.19 11.31 -6.02
C GLY A 22 -12.69 11.23 -4.58
N ARG A 23 -12.50 10.09 -3.91
CA ARG A 23 -12.82 9.92 -2.48
C ARG A 23 -12.03 10.88 -1.60
N PHE A 24 -10.74 11.05 -1.87
CA PHE A 24 -9.91 12.01 -1.15
C PHE A 24 -10.52 13.42 -1.17
N TYR A 25 -10.88 13.93 -2.36
CA TYR A 25 -11.54 15.23 -2.48
C TYR A 25 -12.92 15.28 -1.83
N GLY A 26 -13.70 14.19 -1.94
CA GLY A 26 -15.02 14.09 -1.33
C GLY A 26 -14.97 14.11 0.19
N ASN A 27 -13.94 13.51 0.80
CA ASN A 27 -13.86 13.34 2.24
C ASN A 27 -13.09 14.46 2.94
N ILE A 28 -12.07 15.03 2.30
CA ILE A 28 -11.22 16.05 2.92
C ILE A 28 -12.01 17.30 3.32
N ILE A 29 -13.05 17.67 2.57
CA ILE A 29 -13.88 18.85 2.85
C ILE A 29 -14.65 18.74 4.16
N PHE A 30 -14.80 17.53 4.70
CA PHE A 30 -15.49 17.27 5.96
C PHE A 30 -14.53 17.17 7.16
N ILE A 31 -13.23 17.38 6.95
CA ILE A 31 -12.20 17.29 7.99
C ILE A 31 -11.86 18.71 8.46
N ASP A 32 -12.33 19.07 9.64
CA ASP A 32 -12.22 20.41 10.23
C ASP A 32 -10.94 20.63 11.05
N TRP A 33 -10.31 19.55 11.53
CA TRP A 33 -9.09 19.60 12.33
C TRP A 33 -7.79 19.60 11.51
N LEU A 34 -7.87 19.41 10.18
CA LEU A 34 -6.70 19.34 9.32
C LEU A 34 -6.36 20.72 8.73
N GLU A 35 -5.13 21.19 8.95
CA GLU A 35 -4.72 22.49 8.41
C GLU A 35 -4.56 22.44 6.87
N PRO A 36 -4.83 23.55 6.16
CA PRO A 36 -4.70 23.61 4.70
C PRO A 36 -3.31 23.22 4.17
N TYR A 37 -2.24 23.43 4.94
CA TYR A 37 -0.90 23.01 4.56
C TYR A 37 -0.79 21.48 4.44
N PHE A 38 -1.39 20.73 5.36
CA PHE A 38 -1.37 19.28 5.33
C PHE A 38 -2.15 18.70 4.15
N PHE A 39 -3.21 19.37 3.69
CA PHE A 39 -3.93 18.98 2.47
C PHE A 39 -3.00 18.90 1.27
N HIS A 40 -2.15 19.91 1.07
CA HIS A 40 -1.22 19.93 -0.06
C HIS A 40 -0.18 18.80 0.03
N ILE A 41 0.29 18.48 1.24
CA ILE A 41 1.19 17.35 1.47
C ILE A 41 0.49 16.04 1.10
N LEU A 42 -0.71 15.80 1.65
CA LEU A 42 -1.45 14.56 1.42
C LEU A 42 -1.79 14.38 -0.06
N LEU A 43 -2.26 15.43 -0.72
CA LEU A 43 -2.61 15.38 -2.13
C LEU A 43 -1.37 15.17 -3.02
N SER A 44 -0.26 15.84 -2.73
CA SER A 44 1.00 15.64 -3.44
C SER A 44 1.49 14.20 -3.29
N THR A 45 1.45 13.66 -2.08
CA THR A 45 1.80 12.27 -1.80
C THR A 45 0.88 11.32 -2.56
N LEU A 46 -0.44 11.48 -2.46
CA LEU A 46 -1.42 10.63 -3.17
C LEU A 46 -1.21 10.63 -4.69
N ASN A 47 -0.93 11.80 -5.28
CA ASN A 47 -0.67 11.91 -6.71
C ASN A 47 0.62 11.20 -7.14
N ASN A 48 1.63 11.20 -6.28
CA ASN A 48 2.91 10.53 -6.54
C ASN A 48 2.85 9.02 -6.31
N LEU A 49 1.84 8.52 -5.58
CA LEU A 49 1.66 7.10 -5.36
C LEU A 49 1.08 6.40 -6.58
N ASN A 50 1.59 5.21 -6.90
CA ASN A 50 0.94 4.32 -7.86
C ASN A 50 -0.16 3.50 -7.15
N TYR A 51 -1.08 2.92 -7.92
CA TYR A 51 -2.18 2.14 -7.36
C TYR A 51 -1.68 0.95 -6.51
N LYS A 52 -0.58 0.31 -6.92
CA LYS A 52 0.05 -0.79 -6.18
C LYS A 52 0.46 -0.36 -4.76
N GLN A 53 1.04 0.82 -4.60
CA GLN A 53 1.40 1.37 -3.30
C GLN A 53 0.16 1.67 -2.44
N LEU A 54 -0.94 2.12 -3.06
CA LEU A 54 -2.22 2.29 -2.37
C LEU A 54 -2.77 0.94 -1.88
N CYS A 55 -2.68 -0.12 -2.68
CA CYS A 55 -3.02 -1.47 -2.23
C CYS A 55 -2.11 -1.94 -1.08
N ILE A 56 -0.81 -1.63 -1.10
CA ILE A 56 0.10 -1.95 0.02
C ILE A 56 -0.34 -1.22 1.29
N LEU A 57 -0.69 0.06 1.20
CA LEU A 57 -1.24 0.81 2.34
C LEU A 57 -2.55 0.18 2.84
N ALA A 58 -3.42 -0.24 1.93
CA ALA A 58 -4.67 -0.91 2.27
C ALA A 58 -4.43 -2.22 3.03
N VAL A 59 -3.56 -3.09 2.52
CA VAL A 59 -3.20 -4.37 3.16
C VAL A 59 -2.62 -4.13 4.56
N ILE A 60 -1.72 -3.15 4.71
CA ILE A 60 -1.12 -2.83 6.01
C ILE A 60 -2.12 -2.17 6.95
N GLY A 61 -3.05 -1.35 6.44
CA GLY A 61 -4.09 -0.71 7.26
C GLY A 61 -5.17 -1.69 7.73
N LEU A 62 -5.43 -2.75 6.97
CA LEU A 62 -6.37 -3.82 7.29
C LEU A 62 -5.74 -4.93 8.17
N HIS A 63 -4.58 -4.67 8.77
CA HIS A 63 -3.70 -5.66 9.43
C HIS A 63 -4.41 -6.60 10.40
N GLU A 64 -5.42 -6.15 11.16
CA GLU A 64 -6.15 -7.00 12.11
C GLU A 64 -6.97 -8.13 11.45
N ASP A 65 -7.44 -7.93 10.21
CA ASP A 65 -8.19 -8.93 9.45
C ASP A 65 -7.28 -9.82 8.61
N PHE A 66 -6.19 -9.26 8.07
CA PHE A 66 -5.24 -9.99 7.22
C PHE A 66 -4.19 -10.78 8.00
N GLU A 67 -3.85 -10.43 9.25
CA GLU A 67 -2.96 -11.25 10.08
C GLU A 67 -3.49 -12.68 10.27
N LYS A 68 -4.82 -12.82 10.38
CA LYS A 68 -5.49 -14.13 10.52
C LYS A 68 -5.36 -14.96 9.24
N GLN A 69 -5.35 -14.31 8.08
CA GLN A 69 -5.13 -14.96 6.78
C GLN A 69 -3.64 -15.25 6.54
N LEU A 70 -2.73 -14.35 6.90
CA LEU A 70 -1.29 -14.56 6.78
C LEU A 70 -0.79 -15.72 7.65
N LYS A 71 -1.27 -15.85 8.89
CA LYS A 71 -0.96 -17.01 9.77
C LYS A 71 -1.42 -18.34 9.20
N SER A 72 -2.43 -18.36 8.32
CA SER A 72 -2.88 -19.57 7.61
C SER A 72 -2.04 -19.89 6.37
N LEU A 73 -1.22 -18.94 5.90
CA LEU A 73 -0.41 -19.04 4.69
C LEU A 73 1.10 -19.15 4.97
N GLU A 74 1.54 -19.04 6.23
CA GLU A 74 2.91 -19.43 6.66
C GLU A 74 3.24 -20.91 6.32
N ASP A 75 2.24 -21.71 5.96
CA ASP A 75 2.38 -23.07 5.42
C ASP A 75 2.83 -23.12 3.94
N LEU A 76 2.90 -21.99 3.23
CA LEU A 76 3.35 -21.93 1.83
C LEU A 76 4.82 -21.49 1.70
N GLN A 77 5.72 -22.20 2.38
CA GLN A 77 7.12 -22.20 1.97
C GLN A 77 7.23 -22.83 0.58
N GLY A 78 7.57 -22.04 -0.46
CA GLY A 78 7.99 -22.66 -1.73
C GLY A 78 7.93 -21.84 -3.02
N ARG A 79 7.66 -20.53 -3.03
CA ARG A 79 7.72 -19.75 -4.27
C ARG A 79 8.94 -18.83 -4.31
N ASP A 80 10.08 -19.43 -4.66
CA ASP A 80 11.31 -18.70 -4.96
C ASP A 80 11.18 -17.92 -6.29
N ASN A 81 10.69 -16.68 -6.24
CA ASN A 81 10.91 -15.70 -7.29
C ASN A 81 11.66 -14.48 -6.74
N TRP A 82 12.98 -14.63 -6.57
CA TRP A 82 13.84 -13.66 -5.88
C TRP A 82 13.74 -12.22 -6.46
N TYR A 83 13.46 -12.08 -7.76
CA TYR A 83 13.33 -10.80 -8.43
C TYR A 83 12.09 -10.02 -7.98
N GLU A 84 10.94 -10.69 -7.89
CA GLU A 84 9.68 -10.05 -7.48
C GLU A 84 9.73 -9.65 -6.01
N THR A 85 10.32 -10.50 -5.16
CA THR A 85 10.57 -10.20 -3.75
C THR A 85 11.47 -8.96 -3.59
N ARG A 86 12.51 -8.80 -4.42
CA ARG A 86 13.43 -7.66 -4.39
C ARG A 86 12.75 -6.34 -4.80
N LEU A 87 11.92 -6.37 -5.84
CA LEU A 87 11.16 -5.19 -6.29
C LEU A 87 10.22 -4.68 -5.22
N ILE A 88 9.55 -5.61 -4.54
CA ILE A 88 8.63 -5.31 -3.47
C ILE A 88 9.35 -4.76 -2.22
N GLN A 89 10.52 -5.30 -1.87
CA GLN A 89 11.36 -4.76 -0.79
C GLN A 89 11.81 -3.33 -1.05
N ASN A 90 12.19 -3.01 -2.29
CA ASN A 90 12.53 -1.65 -2.68
C ASN A 90 11.32 -0.72 -2.51
N GLU A 91 10.13 -1.19 -2.89
CA GLU A 91 8.89 -0.42 -2.74
C GLU A 91 8.59 -0.11 -1.26
N LEU A 92 8.66 -1.12 -0.39
CA LEU A 92 8.49 -0.93 1.05
C LEU A 92 9.52 0.03 1.63
N SER A 93 10.79 -0.11 1.22
CA SER A 93 11.86 0.78 1.69
C SER A 93 11.62 2.23 1.28
N ASN A 94 11.14 2.46 0.04
CA ASN A 94 10.77 3.79 -0.44
C ASN A 94 9.58 4.36 0.33
N MET A 95 8.56 3.54 0.61
CA MET A 95 7.39 3.95 1.39
C MET A 95 7.76 4.27 2.85
N ILE A 96 8.74 3.57 3.43
CA ILE A 96 9.28 3.90 4.75
C ILE A 96 10.06 5.21 4.70
N ALA A 97 10.93 5.40 3.70
CA ALA A 97 11.72 6.62 3.54
C ALA A 97 10.86 7.87 3.35
N THR A 98 9.65 7.73 2.81
CA THR A 98 8.67 8.81 2.61
C THR A 98 7.73 9.00 3.80
N GLY A 99 7.85 8.20 4.86
CA GLY A 99 7.01 8.30 6.07
C GLY A 99 5.58 7.79 5.89
N LEU A 100 5.30 7.09 4.78
CA LEU A 100 4.02 6.42 4.56
C LEU A 100 3.89 5.15 5.40
N LEU A 101 5.01 4.47 5.60
CA LEU A 101 5.13 3.29 6.45
C LEU A 101 6.16 3.55 7.54
N GLU A 102 6.01 2.83 8.64
CA GLU A 102 6.98 2.78 9.72
C GLU A 102 7.33 1.32 10.02
N PRO A 103 8.60 1.02 10.39
CA PRO A 103 8.95 -0.31 10.85
C PRO A 103 8.28 -0.59 12.20
N HIS A 104 7.57 -1.73 12.31
CA HIS A 104 6.95 -2.19 13.54
C HIS A 104 7.99 -2.57 14.60
N ASN A 105 9.14 -3.11 14.18
CA ASN A 105 10.25 -3.46 15.07
C ASN A 105 11.60 -3.11 14.43
N THR A 106 12.24 -2.06 14.94
CA THR A 106 13.55 -1.57 14.47
C THR A 106 14.68 -2.59 14.62
N ALA A 107 14.56 -3.56 15.54
CA ALA A 107 15.57 -4.60 15.74
C ALA A 107 15.52 -5.71 14.66
N LEU A 108 14.35 -5.96 14.06
CA LEU A 108 14.18 -6.96 12.99
C LEU A 108 14.61 -6.44 11.61
N MET A 109 14.70 -5.11 11.45
CA MET A 109 15.20 -4.45 10.24
C MET A 109 16.60 -4.95 9.84
N THR A 110 17.48 -5.17 10.82
CA THR A 110 18.87 -5.58 10.61
C THR A 110 19.03 -7.07 10.32
N TYR A 111 18.10 -7.92 10.78
CA TYR A 111 18.23 -9.39 10.72
C TYR A 111 17.39 -10.04 9.63
N VAL A 112 16.13 -9.60 9.48
CA VAL A 112 15.18 -10.21 8.54
C VAL A 112 15.04 -9.37 7.28
N GLY A 113 15.45 -8.10 7.31
CA GLY A 113 15.19 -7.13 6.24
C GLY A 113 13.71 -6.78 6.14
N HIS A 114 13.37 -5.82 5.29
CA HIS A 114 11.99 -5.40 4.97
C HIS A 114 11.18 -6.48 4.23
N ARG A 115 11.32 -7.76 4.58
CA ARG A 115 10.81 -8.88 3.79
C ARG A 115 9.35 -9.19 4.04
N HIS A 116 8.79 -8.72 5.15
CA HIS A 116 7.42 -9.01 5.53
C HIS A 116 6.64 -7.73 5.81
N LEU A 117 5.46 -7.63 5.20
CA LEU A 117 4.45 -6.61 5.53
C LEU A 117 4.13 -6.58 7.03
N ASN A 118 4.23 -7.73 7.70
CA ASN A 118 4.06 -7.86 9.16
C ASN A 118 5.06 -7.05 9.99
N ASN A 119 6.19 -6.64 9.39
CA ASN A 119 7.17 -5.79 10.05
C ASN A 119 6.95 -4.30 9.76
N CYS A 120 5.87 -3.92 9.07
CA CYS A 120 5.52 -2.54 8.77
C CYS A 120 4.18 -2.20 9.39
N ARG A 121 4.03 -0.94 9.82
CA ARG A 121 2.76 -0.30 10.16
C ARG A 121 2.58 0.96 9.32
N LEU A 122 1.36 1.48 9.26
CA LEU A 122 1.14 2.79 8.64
C LEU A 122 1.87 3.87 9.45
N GLY A 123 2.59 4.75 8.76
CA GLY A 123 3.05 6.02 9.34
C GLY A 123 1.93 7.05 9.33
N LEU A 124 2.15 8.21 9.93
CA LEU A 124 1.12 9.26 10.04
C LEU A 124 0.46 9.61 8.70
N VAL A 125 1.25 9.85 7.65
CA VAL A 125 0.73 10.17 6.32
C VAL A 125 -0.02 8.98 5.72
N GLY A 126 0.48 7.76 5.92
CA GLY A 126 -0.18 6.54 5.47
C GLY A 126 -1.53 6.31 6.14
N GLU A 127 -1.64 6.54 7.44
CA GLU A 127 -2.91 6.44 8.18
C GLU A 127 -3.94 7.46 7.70
N LEU A 128 -3.50 8.69 7.45
CA LEU A 128 -4.37 9.75 6.93
C LEU A 128 -4.89 9.38 5.55
N LEU A 129 -4.01 8.96 4.64
CA LEU A 129 -4.43 8.52 3.31
C LEU A 129 -5.34 7.29 3.37
N PHE A 130 -5.04 6.32 4.23
CA PHE A 130 -5.89 5.14 4.44
C PHE A 130 -7.32 5.53 4.80
N LYS A 131 -7.48 6.43 5.77
CA LYS A 131 -8.80 6.88 6.26
C LYS A 131 -9.51 7.79 5.26
N ILE A 132 -8.81 8.79 4.73
CA ILE A 132 -9.41 9.83 3.88
C ILE A 132 -9.81 9.26 2.52
N CYS A 133 -8.98 8.41 1.94
CA CYS A 133 -9.28 7.77 0.66
C CYS A 133 -10.15 6.51 0.80
N GLU A 134 -10.49 6.10 2.03
CA GLU A 134 -11.24 4.86 2.34
C GLU A 134 -10.59 3.64 1.67
N LEU A 135 -9.30 3.43 1.91
CA LEU A 135 -8.55 2.37 1.22
C LEU A 135 -9.03 0.95 1.59
N ASP A 136 -9.89 0.81 2.59
CA ASP A 136 -10.60 -0.43 2.94
C ASP A 136 -11.63 -0.87 1.88
N VAL A 137 -12.04 0.01 0.97
CA VAL A 137 -12.97 -0.31 -0.12
C VAL A 137 -12.31 -0.92 -1.35
N ILE A 138 -10.97 -1.00 -1.39
CA ILE A 138 -10.24 -1.59 -2.51
C ILE A 138 -10.64 -3.05 -2.70
N ASP A 139 -10.82 -3.46 -3.97
CA ASP A 139 -11.22 -4.82 -4.34
C ASP A 139 -10.29 -5.87 -3.73
N LYS A 140 -10.89 -6.89 -3.09
CA LYS A 140 -10.12 -7.98 -2.48
C LYS A 140 -9.19 -8.69 -3.46
N GLU A 141 -9.60 -8.84 -4.72
CA GLU A 141 -8.77 -9.45 -5.76
C GLU A 141 -7.45 -8.68 -5.97
N ASP A 142 -7.50 -7.34 -5.93
CA ASP A 142 -6.29 -6.52 -6.03
C ASP A 142 -5.41 -6.67 -4.78
N LEU A 143 -6.01 -6.77 -3.59
CA LEU A 143 -5.29 -6.96 -2.34
C LEU A 143 -4.64 -8.35 -2.26
N GLU A 144 -5.33 -9.39 -2.72
CA GLU A 144 -4.83 -10.76 -2.79
C GLU A 144 -3.64 -10.87 -3.75
N ASP A 145 -3.65 -10.19 -4.90
CA ASP A 145 -2.50 -10.14 -5.81
C ASP A 145 -1.25 -9.54 -5.14
N ILE A 146 -1.43 -8.55 -4.25
CA ILE A 146 -0.34 -8.01 -3.45
C ILE A 146 0.13 -9.05 -2.44
N VAL A 147 -0.77 -9.56 -1.60
CA VAL A 147 -0.46 -10.51 -0.52
C VAL A 147 0.25 -11.76 -1.05
N ASN A 148 -0.22 -12.33 -2.16
CA ASN A 148 0.38 -13.50 -2.81
C ASN A 148 1.81 -13.29 -3.31
N LYS A 149 2.27 -12.04 -3.42
CA LYS A 149 3.66 -11.70 -3.81
C LYS A 149 4.57 -11.45 -2.60
N PHE A 150 4.00 -11.38 -1.39
CA PHE A 150 4.71 -11.20 -0.12
C PHE A 150 4.87 -12.51 0.69
N ILE A 151 4.22 -13.59 0.26
CA ILE A 151 4.26 -14.94 0.81
C ILE A 151 5.04 -15.83 -0.18
#